data_AF-A0A3D4N9E4-F1
#
_entry.id   AF-A0A3D4N9E4-F1
#
_cell.length_a   1.000
_cell.length_b   1.000
_cell.length_c   1.000
_cell.angle_alpha   90.00
_cell.angle_beta   90.00
_cell.angle_gamma   90.00
#
_symmetry.space_group_name_H-M   'P 1'
#
loop_
_entity.id
_entity.type
_entity.pdbx_description
1 polymer ?
#
loop_
_entity_poly.entity_id
_entity_poly.type
_entity_poly.pdbx_seq_one_letter_code
_entity_poly.pdbx_strand_id
1 'polypeptide(L)'
;MNDLKKKQVKVLHSLSFVDDPTRMLRAVRFEQRFGFNIEERTLQLMQEARENLKQISGDRIRHEFNLIFQEADPPKVLKRLMELNLLSAVEPNLVWKDDWADALKKAVTGSPAKPWDLTVQAGLGDLNIASAYLVWFANLSAEAALAIAKRLHFSNPMLGALKASLALQTKSQQLESMPPSQFTDTVQNLPEIALYTLDCLHENQIIKQQIQNYLTIWRELEPFTTGETLKAKGIPPGPRYAAILKELKNAKLDGKISSQQQEFEYLDQLLLDL
;
A
#
# COMPACT_ATOMS: atom_id res chain seq x y z
N MET A 1 33.98 5.40 -24.18
CA MET A 1 34.80 6.04 -23.11
C MET A 1 34.66 7.56 -23.01
N ASN A 2 34.20 8.28 -24.06
CA ASN A 2 34.06 9.73 -24.01
C ASN A 2 32.79 10.21 -23.25
N ASP A 3 31.71 9.42 -23.23
CA ASP A 3 30.42 9.83 -22.65
C ASP A 3 30.40 9.78 -21.12
N LEU A 4 31.13 8.84 -20.51
CA LEU A 4 31.38 8.81 -19.06
C LEU A 4 32.07 10.09 -18.56
N LYS A 5 32.95 10.68 -19.39
CA LYS A 5 33.60 11.97 -19.09
C LYS A 5 32.64 13.14 -19.27
N LYS A 6 31.70 13.05 -20.22
CA LYS A 6 30.68 14.07 -20.49
C LYS A 6 29.44 13.97 -19.59
N LYS A 7 29.32 12.92 -18.78
CA LYS A 7 28.15 12.62 -17.95
C LYS A 7 26.85 12.61 -18.78
N GLN A 8 26.90 11.95 -19.94
CA GLN A 8 25.75 11.86 -20.85
C GLN A 8 25.23 10.44 -20.99
N VAL A 9 23.90 10.30 -21.00
CA VAL A 9 23.22 9.06 -21.40
C VAL A 9 22.89 9.17 -22.89
N LYS A 10 23.44 8.26 -23.69
CA LYS A 10 23.35 8.25 -25.15
C LYS A 10 22.98 6.88 -25.68
N VAL A 11 22.09 6.86 -26.69
CA VAL A 11 21.78 5.63 -27.44
C VAL A 11 22.85 5.32 -28.49
N LEU A 12 23.00 4.03 -28.82
CA LEU A 12 24.01 3.58 -29.78
C LEU A 12 23.65 3.95 -31.22
N HIS A 13 22.37 3.96 -31.56
CA HIS A 13 21.85 4.28 -32.89
C HIS A 13 20.41 4.82 -32.81
N SER A 14 19.91 5.40 -33.90
CA SER A 14 18.58 6.05 -33.96
C SER A 14 17.42 5.11 -33.62
N LEU A 15 17.52 3.84 -34.02
CA LEU A 15 16.47 2.84 -33.78
C LEU A 15 16.49 2.22 -32.37
N SER A 16 17.39 2.64 -31.46
CA SER A 16 17.57 1.95 -30.19
C SER A 16 16.29 1.84 -29.34
N PHE A 17 15.40 2.84 -29.35
CA PHE A 17 14.12 2.79 -28.63
C PHE A 17 13.01 2.08 -29.40
N VAL A 18 13.16 1.92 -30.71
CA VAL A 18 12.24 1.11 -31.53
C VAL A 18 12.51 -0.36 -31.30
N ASP A 19 13.79 -0.75 -31.29
CA ASP A 19 14.21 -2.13 -31.02
C ASP A 19 13.82 -2.59 -29.61
N ASP A 20 13.93 -1.68 -28.63
CA ASP A 20 13.54 -1.96 -27.26
C ASP A 20 13.05 -0.70 -26.51
N PRO A 21 11.73 -0.47 -26.47
CA PRO A 21 11.14 0.67 -25.78
C PRO A 21 11.44 0.72 -24.27
N THR A 22 11.75 -0.39 -23.59
CA THR A 22 12.07 -0.33 -22.15
C THR A 22 13.35 0.45 -21.87
N ARG A 23 14.21 0.63 -22.88
CA ARG A 23 15.40 1.47 -22.79
C ARG A 23 15.07 2.92 -22.43
N MET A 24 13.87 3.40 -22.70
CA MET A 24 13.44 4.75 -22.27
C MET A 24 13.39 4.85 -20.74
N LEU A 25 12.77 3.88 -20.08
CA LEU A 25 12.71 3.80 -18.61
C LEU A 25 14.12 3.64 -18.02
N ARG A 26 14.95 2.78 -18.63
CA ARG A 26 16.35 2.57 -18.23
C ARG A 26 17.20 3.83 -18.37
N ALA A 27 17.03 4.58 -19.45
CA ALA A 27 17.78 5.80 -19.70
C ALA A 27 17.51 6.84 -18.60
N VAL A 28 16.24 7.01 -18.22
CA VAL A 28 15.84 7.89 -17.11
C VAL A 28 16.39 7.39 -15.77
N ARG A 29 16.31 6.07 -15.52
CA ARG A 29 16.91 5.47 -14.33
C ARG A 29 18.42 5.75 -14.22
N PHE A 30 19.16 5.58 -15.32
CA PHE A 30 20.61 5.85 -15.35
C PHE A 30 20.95 7.35 -15.30
N GLU A 31 20.14 8.21 -15.91
CA GLU A 31 20.25 9.67 -15.77
C GLU A 31 20.27 10.04 -14.29
N GLN A 32 19.29 9.54 -13.52
CA GLN A 32 19.17 9.85 -12.10
C GLN A 32 20.22 9.14 -11.24
N ARG A 33 20.49 7.86 -11.48
CA ARG A 33 21.47 7.06 -10.72
C ARG A 33 22.87 7.64 -10.77
N PHE A 34 23.32 8.08 -11.95
CA PHE A 34 24.69 8.57 -12.14
C PHE A 34 24.79 10.10 -12.09
N GLY A 35 23.67 10.81 -11.96
CA GLY A 35 23.63 12.28 -12.06
C GLY A 35 24.09 12.75 -13.44
N PHE A 36 23.73 12.01 -14.49
CA PHE A 36 24.03 12.32 -15.88
C PHE A 36 22.86 13.09 -16.48
N ASN A 37 23.02 13.59 -17.70
CA ASN A 37 21.94 14.16 -18.50
C ASN A 37 21.73 13.32 -19.77
N ILE A 38 20.48 13.09 -20.17
CA ILE A 38 20.21 12.46 -21.46
C ILE A 38 20.58 13.45 -22.58
N GLU A 39 21.35 12.99 -23.58
CA GLU A 39 21.72 13.82 -24.74
C GLU A 39 20.47 14.30 -25.50
N GLU A 40 20.48 15.53 -25.99
CA GLU A 40 19.34 16.15 -26.70
C GLU A 40 18.80 15.28 -27.85
N ARG A 41 19.70 14.73 -28.69
CA ARG A 41 19.29 13.82 -29.76
C ARG A 41 18.65 12.54 -29.23
N THR A 42 19.14 12.03 -28.10
CA THR A 42 18.56 10.85 -27.44
C THR A 42 17.16 11.19 -26.87
N LEU A 43 16.96 12.39 -26.32
CA LEU A 43 15.63 12.85 -25.88
C LEU A 43 14.65 12.97 -27.05
N GLN A 44 15.07 13.51 -28.19
CA GLN A 44 14.23 13.58 -29.40
C GLN A 44 13.76 12.19 -29.84
N LEU A 45 14.70 11.24 -29.97
CA LEU A 45 14.39 9.85 -30.35
C LEU A 45 13.48 9.17 -29.33
N MET A 46 13.64 9.48 -28.04
CA MET A 46 12.76 8.99 -26.97
C MET A 46 11.34 9.50 -27.15
N GLN A 47 11.15 10.78 -27.46
CA GLN A 47 9.82 11.34 -27.70
C GLN A 47 9.16 10.77 -28.96
N GLU A 48 9.93 10.58 -30.04
CA GLU A 48 9.45 9.96 -31.29
C GLU A 48 8.97 8.51 -31.07
N ALA A 49 9.69 7.74 -30.24
CA ALA A 49 9.39 6.32 -29.97
C ALA A 49 8.46 6.10 -28.77
N ARG A 50 8.05 7.16 -28.06
CA ARG A 50 7.35 7.08 -26.76
C ARG A 50 6.15 6.15 -26.76
N GLU A 51 5.31 6.25 -27.80
CA GLU A 51 4.07 5.47 -27.91
C GLU A 51 4.33 3.96 -28.04
N ASN A 52 5.54 3.54 -28.40
CA ASN A 52 5.91 2.12 -28.47
C ASN A 52 5.94 1.47 -27.07
N LEU A 53 5.98 2.24 -25.98
CA LEU A 53 5.83 1.70 -24.62
C LEU A 53 4.50 0.93 -24.44
N LYS A 54 3.44 1.33 -25.15
CA LYS A 54 2.13 0.65 -25.11
C LYS A 54 2.23 -0.82 -25.56
N GLN A 55 3.17 -1.13 -26.43
CA GLN A 55 3.37 -2.46 -27.02
C GLN A 55 4.17 -3.40 -26.12
N ILE A 56 4.85 -2.87 -25.09
CA ILE A 56 5.69 -3.66 -24.19
C ILE A 56 4.86 -4.46 -23.20
N SER A 57 5.08 -5.77 -23.09
CA SER A 57 4.39 -6.61 -22.08
C SER A 57 4.45 -6.04 -20.65
N GLY A 58 3.40 -6.25 -19.87
CA GLY A 58 3.28 -5.75 -18.49
C GLY A 58 4.45 -6.13 -17.61
N ASP A 59 4.91 -7.37 -17.73
CA ASP A 59 6.01 -7.92 -16.93
C ASP A 59 7.33 -7.18 -17.15
N ARG A 60 7.60 -6.72 -18.37
CA ARG A 60 8.81 -5.96 -18.70
C ARG A 60 8.75 -4.54 -18.15
N ILE A 61 7.59 -3.89 -18.18
CA ILE A 61 7.39 -2.58 -17.54
C ILE A 61 7.54 -2.72 -16.02
N ARG A 62 6.87 -3.71 -15.43
CA ARG A 62 6.96 -4.03 -14.00
C ARG A 62 8.40 -4.30 -13.58
N HIS A 63 9.15 -5.05 -14.37
CA HIS A 63 10.57 -5.30 -14.09
C HIS A 63 11.38 -3.99 -14.01
N GLU A 64 11.19 -3.05 -14.96
CA GLU A 64 11.88 -1.77 -14.89
C GLU A 64 11.41 -0.91 -13.71
N PHE A 65 10.11 -0.89 -13.37
CA PHE A 65 9.60 -0.21 -12.17
C PHE A 65 10.16 -0.80 -10.88
N ASN A 66 10.29 -2.13 -10.77
CA ASN A 66 10.94 -2.78 -9.63
C ASN A 66 12.38 -2.30 -9.46
N LEU A 67 13.12 -2.17 -10.57
CA LEU A 67 14.48 -1.64 -10.54
C LEU A 67 14.54 -0.16 -10.16
N ILE A 68 13.52 0.63 -10.52
CA ILE A 68 13.40 2.04 -10.09
C ILE A 68 13.24 2.13 -8.58
N PHE A 69 12.41 1.28 -7.96
CA PHE A 69 12.22 1.28 -6.51
C PHE A 69 13.47 0.85 -5.73
N GLN A 70 14.46 0.25 -6.40
CA GLN A 70 15.75 -0.11 -5.82
C GLN A 70 16.83 0.98 -6.00
N GLU A 71 16.53 2.06 -6.71
CA GLU A 71 17.47 3.19 -6.82
C GLU A 71 17.49 4.00 -5.51
N ALA A 72 18.53 4.82 -5.32
CA ALA A 72 18.71 5.60 -4.10
C ALA A 72 17.62 6.68 -3.88
N ASP A 73 17.00 7.17 -4.96
CA ASP A 73 15.92 8.16 -4.90
C ASP A 73 14.83 7.85 -5.96
N PRO A 74 13.94 6.87 -5.71
CA PRO A 74 12.88 6.49 -6.65
C PRO A 74 11.93 7.65 -7.01
N PRO A 75 11.49 8.51 -6.07
CA PRO A 75 10.69 9.70 -6.40
C PRO A 75 11.27 10.55 -7.52
N LYS A 76 12.59 10.78 -7.50
CA LYS A 76 13.27 11.59 -8.53
C LYS A 76 13.17 10.95 -9.92
N VAL A 77 13.26 9.62 -9.98
CA VAL A 77 13.10 8.87 -11.24
C VAL A 77 11.66 8.96 -11.73
N LEU A 78 10.66 8.74 -10.86
CA LEU A 78 9.24 8.81 -11.22
C LEU A 78 8.82 10.20 -11.69
N LYS A 79 9.28 11.25 -11.01
CA LYS A 79 9.08 12.63 -11.45
C LYS A 79 9.63 12.85 -12.85
N ARG A 80 10.85 12.39 -13.11
CA ARG A 80 11.48 12.52 -14.42
C ARG A 80 10.75 11.75 -15.51
N LEU A 81 10.26 10.55 -15.23
CA LEU A 81 9.41 9.80 -16.15
C LEU A 81 8.11 10.55 -16.47
N MET A 82 7.52 11.22 -15.48
CA MET A 82 6.32 12.04 -15.67
C MET A 82 6.60 13.26 -16.56
N GLU A 83 7.68 14.01 -16.31
CA GLU A 83 8.10 15.18 -17.12
C GLU A 83 8.29 14.81 -18.60
N LEU A 84 8.79 13.61 -18.86
CA LEU A 84 9.01 13.08 -20.21
C LEU A 84 7.77 12.40 -20.81
N ASN A 85 6.62 12.42 -20.11
CA ASN A 85 5.37 11.76 -20.47
C ASN A 85 5.48 10.24 -20.68
N LEU A 86 6.47 9.60 -20.05
CA LEU A 86 6.67 8.15 -20.17
C LEU A 86 5.68 7.36 -19.30
N LEU A 87 5.21 7.93 -18.19
CA LEU A 87 4.19 7.29 -17.36
C LEU A 87 2.84 7.18 -18.07
N SER A 88 2.37 8.27 -18.68
CA SER A 88 1.11 8.29 -19.43
C SER A 88 1.17 7.44 -20.71
N ALA A 89 2.37 7.23 -21.26
CA ALA A 89 2.59 6.28 -22.36
C ALA A 89 2.49 4.81 -21.92
N VAL A 90 2.79 4.51 -20.65
CA VAL A 90 2.59 3.17 -20.06
C VAL A 90 1.10 2.93 -19.78
N GLU A 91 0.45 3.88 -19.11
CA GLU A 91 -0.98 3.86 -18.83
C GLU A 91 -1.49 5.31 -18.71
N PRO A 92 -2.53 5.73 -19.46
CA PRO A 92 -2.89 7.15 -19.61
C PRO A 92 -3.08 7.94 -18.30
N ASN A 93 -3.62 7.31 -17.27
CA ASN A 93 -3.91 7.95 -15.97
C ASN A 93 -2.82 7.69 -14.92
N LEU A 94 -1.68 7.11 -15.29
CA LEU A 94 -0.56 6.90 -14.40
C LEU A 94 0.22 8.20 -14.25
N VAL A 95 0.19 8.76 -13.03
CA VAL A 95 0.82 10.03 -12.69
C VAL A 95 1.69 9.89 -11.45
N TRP A 96 2.60 10.84 -11.26
CA TRP A 96 3.39 11.01 -10.04
C TRP A 96 3.06 12.35 -9.39
N LYS A 97 3.06 12.44 -8.06
CA LYS A 97 3.00 13.72 -7.35
C LYS A 97 4.10 13.78 -6.31
N ASP A 98 4.76 14.93 -6.22
CA ASP A 98 5.89 15.14 -5.30
C ASP A 98 5.47 15.04 -3.83
N ASP A 99 4.20 15.34 -3.52
CA ASP A 99 3.61 15.17 -2.18
C ASP A 99 3.71 13.73 -1.66
N TRP A 100 3.89 12.74 -2.54
CA TRP A 100 3.99 11.33 -2.18
C TRP A 100 5.43 10.86 -1.97
N ALA A 101 6.43 11.73 -2.19
CA ALA A 101 7.84 11.35 -2.18
C ALA A 101 8.28 10.75 -0.85
N ASP A 102 7.90 11.37 0.26
CA ASP A 102 8.29 10.90 1.60
C ASP A 102 7.60 9.59 1.97
N ALA A 103 6.32 9.44 1.60
CA ALA A 103 5.61 8.18 1.76
C ALA A 103 6.27 7.05 0.97
N LEU A 104 6.66 7.31 -0.29
CA LEU A 104 7.34 6.31 -1.12
C LEU A 104 8.71 5.94 -0.54
N LYS A 105 9.49 6.92 -0.07
CA LYS A 105 10.79 6.70 0.59
C LYS A 105 10.66 5.84 1.84
N LYS A 106 9.64 6.09 2.67
CA LYS A 106 9.32 5.25 3.83
C LYS A 106 8.98 3.83 3.41
N ALA A 107 8.16 3.65 2.38
CA ALA A 107 7.77 2.31 1.92
C ALA A 107 8.95 1.49 1.40
N VAL A 108 9.93 2.11 0.73
CA VAL A 108 11.10 1.37 0.19
C VAL A 108 12.20 1.14 1.22
N THR A 109 12.27 1.92 2.30
CA THR A 109 13.33 1.81 3.34
C THR A 109 12.83 1.24 4.66
N GLY A 110 11.52 1.27 4.92
CA GLY A 110 10.97 1.26 6.27
C GLY A 110 11.07 -0.06 7.02
N SER A 111 11.59 -1.12 6.39
CA SER A 111 11.89 -2.44 6.98
C SER A 111 11.06 -2.71 8.23
N PRO A 112 9.73 -2.82 8.09
CA PRO A 112 8.81 -2.72 9.22
C PRO A 112 9.13 -3.79 10.25
N ALA A 113 9.64 -3.35 11.40
CA ALA A 113 9.92 -4.20 12.54
C ALA A 113 8.64 -4.43 13.34
N LYS A 114 8.71 -5.26 14.39
CA LYS A 114 7.58 -5.42 15.33
C LYS A 114 7.04 -4.04 15.75
N PRO A 115 5.71 -3.85 15.83
CA PRO A 115 4.67 -4.90 15.89
C PRO A 115 4.17 -5.42 14.53
N TRP A 116 4.71 -4.90 13.42
CA TRP A 116 4.36 -5.36 12.08
C TRP A 116 4.78 -6.83 11.89
N ASP A 117 3.87 -7.64 11.34
CA ASP A 117 4.11 -9.01 10.90
C ASP A 117 3.79 -9.16 9.41
N LEU A 118 4.50 -8.39 8.58
CA LEU A 118 4.35 -8.44 7.13
C LEU A 118 5.01 -9.68 6.50
N THR A 119 5.86 -10.38 7.26
CA THR A 119 6.62 -11.54 6.76
C THR A 119 5.74 -12.73 6.37
N VAL A 120 4.51 -12.78 6.88
CA VAL A 120 3.55 -13.88 6.71
C VAL A 120 2.63 -13.67 5.48
N GLN A 121 2.71 -12.54 4.77
CA GLN A 121 1.80 -12.26 3.65
C GLN A 121 2.21 -12.99 2.35
N ALA A 122 1.73 -14.22 2.23
CA ALA A 122 1.97 -15.10 1.09
C ALA A 122 1.65 -14.41 -0.26
N GLY A 123 2.62 -14.43 -1.17
CA GLY A 123 2.42 -14.03 -2.57
C GLY A 123 2.60 -12.54 -2.91
N LEU A 124 3.10 -11.72 -1.97
CA LEU A 124 3.47 -10.33 -2.24
C LEU A 124 4.92 -10.13 -2.76
N GLY A 125 5.76 -11.16 -2.68
CA GLY A 125 7.15 -11.09 -3.13
C GLY A 125 8.00 -10.22 -2.21
N ASP A 126 8.77 -9.30 -2.78
CA ASP A 126 9.56 -8.31 -2.03
C ASP A 126 8.62 -7.26 -1.41
N LEU A 127 8.61 -7.17 -0.07
CA LEU A 127 7.71 -6.30 0.68
C LEU A 127 7.96 -4.81 0.46
N ASN A 128 9.21 -4.39 0.22
CA ASN A 128 9.52 -2.99 -0.03
C ASN A 128 9.01 -2.59 -1.42
N ILE A 129 9.17 -3.46 -2.41
CA ILE A 129 8.60 -3.27 -3.76
C ILE A 129 7.07 -3.27 -3.70
N ALA A 130 6.47 -4.21 -2.97
CA ALA A 130 5.02 -4.26 -2.79
C ALA A 130 4.48 -2.97 -2.17
N SER A 131 5.09 -2.53 -1.06
CA SER A 131 4.71 -1.30 -0.37
C SER A 131 4.89 -0.07 -1.26
N ALA A 132 5.95 -0.02 -2.07
CA ALA A 132 6.18 1.07 -3.02
C ALA A 132 5.06 1.20 -4.06
N TYR A 133 4.63 0.08 -4.65
CA TYR A 133 3.47 0.08 -5.56
C TYR A 133 2.19 0.51 -4.85
N LEU A 134 1.93 0.00 -3.64
CA LEU A 134 0.72 0.32 -2.90
C LEU A 134 0.67 1.79 -2.53
N VAL A 135 1.77 2.37 -2.04
CA VAL A 135 1.86 3.82 -1.74
C VAL A 135 1.65 4.67 -2.99
N TRP A 136 2.31 4.31 -4.10
CA TRP A 136 2.15 5.08 -5.33
C TRP A 136 0.71 4.99 -5.86
N PHE A 137 0.15 3.78 -5.96
CA PHE A 137 -1.14 3.56 -6.62
C PHE A 137 -2.33 3.92 -5.72
N ALA A 138 -2.20 3.88 -4.39
CA ALA A 138 -3.27 4.29 -3.48
C ALA A 138 -3.63 5.78 -3.59
N ASN A 139 -2.74 6.61 -4.17
CA ASN A 139 -3.02 8.01 -4.44
C ASN A 139 -3.57 8.31 -5.85
N LEU A 140 -3.82 7.27 -6.65
CA LEU A 140 -4.54 7.37 -7.92
C LEU A 140 -6.05 7.18 -7.67
N SER A 141 -6.88 7.45 -8.69
CA SER A 141 -8.27 7.00 -8.65
C SER A 141 -8.32 5.46 -8.64
N ALA A 142 -9.38 4.88 -8.07
CA ALA A 142 -9.53 3.43 -8.02
C ALA A 142 -9.51 2.81 -9.43
N GLU A 143 -10.12 3.47 -10.42
CA GLU A 143 -10.13 3.04 -11.81
C GLU A 143 -8.72 3.04 -12.41
N ALA A 144 -7.98 4.14 -12.21
CA ALA A 144 -6.61 4.27 -12.73
C ALA A 144 -5.66 3.25 -12.08
N ALA A 145 -5.73 3.09 -10.75
CA ALA A 145 -4.92 2.13 -9.99
C ALA A 145 -5.17 0.68 -10.45
N LEU A 146 -6.44 0.29 -10.64
CA LEU A 146 -6.80 -1.05 -11.09
C LEU A 146 -6.44 -1.28 -12.56
N ALA A 147 -6.52 -0.26 -13.42
CA ALA A 147 -6.09 -0.35 -14.81
C ALA A 147 -4.60 -0.65 -14.92
N ILE A 148 -3.75 0.13 -14.25
CA ILE A 148 -2.30 -0.12 -14.25
C ILE A 148 -1.94 -1.44 -13.56
N ALA A 149 -2.60 -1.81 -12.46
CA ALA A 149 -2.36 -3.08 -11.77
C ALA A 149 -2.66 -4.30 -12.68
N LYS A 150 -3.74 -4.23 -13.46
CA LYS A 150 -4.06 -5.22 -14.49
C LYS A 150 -2.98 -5.24 -15.57
N ARG A 151 -2.57 -4.07 -16.07
CA ARG A 151 -1.54 -3.93 -17.11
C ARG A 151 -0.18 -4.48 -16.69
N LEU A 152 0.17 -4.39 -15.40
CA LEU A 152 1.38 -4.94 -14.80
C LEU A 152 1.23 -6.39 -14.32
N HIS A 153 0.10 -7.04 -14.60
CA HIS A 153 -0.19 -8.44 -14.23
C HIS A 153 0.00 -8.71 -12.72
N PHE A 154 -0.54 -7.85 -11.86
CA PHE A 154 -0.46 -8.04 -10.41
C PHE A 154 -1.14 -9.35 -9.98
N SER A 155 -0.54 -10.03 -9.00
CA SER A 155 -1.08 -11.25 -8.41
C SER A 155 -2.36 -10.96 -7.61
N ASN A 156 -3.18 -11.98 -7.35
CA ASN A 156 -4.39 -11.82 -6.53
C ASN A 156 -4.11 -11.24 -5.12
N PRO A 157 -3.07 -11.69 -4.39
CA PRO A 157 -2.69 -11.04 -3.12
C PRO A 157 -2.38 -9.55 -3.27
N MET A 158 -1.59 -9.17 -4.30
CA MET A 158 -1.26 -7.76 -4.55
C MET A 158 -2.50 -6.94 -4.92
N LEU A 159 -3.41 -7.49 -5.73
CA LEU A 159 -4.68 -6.84 -6.05
C LEU A 159 -5.58 -6.68 -4.83
N GLY A 160 -5.62 -7.67 -3.93
CA GLY A 160 -6.33 -7.59 -2.66
C GLY A 160 -5.77 -6.49 -1.76
N ALA A 161 -4.45 -6.44 -1.62
CA ALA A 161 -3.76 -5.38 -0.88
C ALA A 161 -4.03 -3.99 -1.48
N LEU A 162 -3.94 -3.84 -2.81
CA LEU A 162 -4.22 -2.57 -3.49
C LEU A 162 -5.65 -2.07 -3.24
N LYS A 163 -6.64 -2.96 -3.36
CA LYS A 163 -8.05 -2.62 -3.08
C LYS A 163 -8.24 -2.21 -1.62
N ALA A 164 -7.61 -2.91 -0.68
CA ALA A 164 -7.66 -2.56 0.72
C ALA A 164 -7.00 -1.19 0.99
N SER A 165 -5.83 -0.92 0.41
CA SER A 165 -5.14 0.38 0.53
C SER A 165 -5.97 1.53 -0.03
N LEU A 166 -6.59 1.36 -1.20
CA LEU A 166 -7.50 2.37 -1.79
C LEU A 166 -8.72 2.62 -0.90
N ALA A 167 -9.31 1.56 -0.34
CA ALA A 167 -10.48 1.68 0.54
C ALA A 167 -10.14 2.39 1.85
N LEU A 168 -8.98 2.08 2.45
CA LEU A 168 -8.47 2.78 3.65
C LEU A 168 -8.13 4.23 3.36
N GLN A 169 -7.46 4.52 2.24
CA GLN A 169 -7.15 5.89 1.83
C GLN A 169 -8.41 6.74 1.66
N THR A 170 -9.45 6.17 1.05
CA THR A 170 -10.74 6.85 0.85
C THR A 170 -11.44 7.17 2.19
N LYS A 171 -11.22 6.32 3.20
CA LYS A 171 -11.82 6.45 4.54
C LYS A 171 -10.90 7.11 5.56
N SER A 172 -9.72 7.61 5.18
CA SER A 172 -8.68 8.03 6.13
C SER A 172 -9.18 9.05 7.16
N GLN A 173 -9.93 10.07 6.70
CA GLN A 173 -10.53 11.06 7.59
C GLN A 173 -11.57 10.47 8.56
N GLN A 174 -12.33 9.46 8.14
CA GLN A 174 -13.30 8.80 9.01
C GLN A 174 -12.59 7.96 10.07
N LEU A 175 -11.53 7.24 9.69
CA LEU A 175 -10.72 6.42 10.59
C LEU A 175 -10.20 7.21 11.79
N GLU A 176 -9.83 8.48 11.59
CA GLU A 176 -9.36 9.37 12.67
C GLU A 176 -10.36 9.51 13.82
N SER A 177 -11.64 9.50 13.50
CA SER A 177 -12.74 9.73 14.45
C SER A 177 -13.42 8.45 14.93
N MET A 178 -13.06 7.30 14.38
CA MET A 178 -13.67 6.03 14.74
C MET A 178 -13.32 5.66 16.19
N PRO A 179 -14.28 5.14 16.97
CA PRO A 179 -13.97 4.49 18.22
C PRO A 179 -13.15 3.20 17.95
N PRO A 180 -12.36 2.73 18.93
CA PRO A 180 -11.51 1.55 18.80
C PRO A 180 -12.21 0.31 18.24
N SER A 181 -13.47 0.05 18.63
CA SER A 181 -14.26 -1.07 18.13
C SER A 181 -14.51 -0.98 16.62
N GLN A 182 -14.95 0.19 16.13
CA GLN A 182 -15.23 0.41 14.71
C GLN A 182 -13.96 0.42 13.86
N PHE A 183 -12.87 0.99 14.39
CA PHE A 183 -11.57 0.92 13.72
C PHE A 183 -11.13 -0.53 13.57
N THR A 184 -11.16 -1.30 14.66
CA THR A 184 -10.80 -2.73 14.67
C THR A 184 -11.66 -3.51 13.69
N ASP A 185 -12.98 -3.32 13.71
CA ASP A 185 -13.90 -3.98 12.79
C ASP A 185 -13.60 -3.66 11.31
N THR A 186 -13.16 -2.43 11.03
CA THR A 186 -12.81 -1.96 9.69
C THR A 186 -11.53 -2.62 9.16
N VAL A 187 -10.54 -2.86 10.03
CA VAL A 187 -9.19 -3.28 9.59
C VAL A 187 -8.88 -4.76 9.83
N GLN A 188 -9.58 -5.44 10.73
CA GLN A 188 -9.24 -6.81 11.18
C GLN A 188 -9.15 -7.87 10.08
N ASN A 189 -9.88 -7.69 8.98
CA ASN A 189 -9.91 -8.63 7.86
C ASN A 189 -9.09 -8.15 6.65
N LEU A 190 -8.35 -7.04 6.80
CA LEU A 190 -7.53 -6.49 5.72
C LEU A 190 -6.10 -7.03 5.79
N PRO A 191 -5.41 -7.14 4.64
CA PRO A 191 -3.98 -7.42 4.63
C PRO A 191 -3.22 -6.36 5.42
N GLU A 192 -2.35 -6.76 6.35
CA GLU A 192 -1.62 -5.82 7.21
C GLU A 192 -0.74 -4.85 6.41
N ILE A 193 -0.31 -5.20 5.18
CA ILE A 193 0.45 -4.29 4.31
C ILE A 193 -0.40 -3.10 3.86
N ALA A 194 -1.73 -3.22 3.84
CA ALA A 194 -2.62 -2.10 3.54
C ALA A 194 -2.62 -1.08 4.69
N LEU A 195 -2.54 -1.56 5.95
CA LEU A 195 -2.35 -0.68 7.11
C LEU A 195 -0.97 -0.04 7.09
N TYR A 196 0.08 -0.79 6.72
CA TYR A 196 1.42 -0.24 6.56
C TYR A 196 1.49 0.81 5.45
N THR A 197 0.78 0.59 4.34
CA THR A 197 0.61 1.58 3.28
C THR A 197 -0.04 2.86 3.82
N LEU A 198 -1.12 2.73 4.60
CA LEU A 198 -1.81 3.86 5.22
C LEU A 198 -0.89 4.64 6.17
N ASP A 199 -0.09 3.94 6.98
CA ASP A 199 0.92 4.54 7.89
C ASP A 199 2.01 5.31 7.12
N CYS A 200 2.49 4.77 6.01
CA CYS A 200 3.46 5.46 5.15
C CYS A 200 2.88 6.74 4.55
N LEU A 201 1.60 6.71 4.14
CA LEU A 201 0.91 7.80 3.44
C LEU A 201 0.55 8.99 4.32
N HIS A 202 0.41 8.80 5.63
CA HIS A 202 -0.09 9.82 6.52
C HIS A 202 0.96 10.25 7.55
N GLU A 203 0.90 11.52 7.96
CA GLU A 203 1.60 12.04 9.14
C GLU A 203 0.66 12.29 10.32
N ASN A 204 -0.64 11.99 10.14
CA ASN A 204 -1.63 12.16 11.18
C ASN A 204 -1.32 11.21 12.35
N GLN A 205 -0.93 11.81 13.48
CA GLN A 205 -0.57 11.08 14.69
C GLN A 205 -1.72 10.27 15.27
N ILE A 206 -2.97 10.70 15.05
CA ILE A 206 -4.16 9.97 15.51
C ILE A 206 -4.26 8.63 14.74
N ILE A 207 -4.19 8.66 13.40
CA ILE A 207 -4.24 7.43 12.59
C ILE A 207 -3.08 6.50 12.97
N LYS A 208 -1.86 7.05 13.09
CA LYS A 208 -0.68 6.26 13.49
C LYS A 208 -0.87 5.60 14.85
N GLN A 209 -1.39 6.34 15.82
CA GLN A 209 -1.66 5.80 17.14
C GLN A 209 -2.77 4.73 17.11
N GLN A 210 -3.81 4.90 16.30
CA GLN A 210 -4.86 3.88 16.14
C GLN A 210 -4.30 2.59 15.51
N ILE A 211 -3.49 2.70 14.45
CA ILE A 211 -2.80 1.56 13.83
C ILE A 211 -1.91 0.87 14.87
N GLN A 212 -1.09 1.64 15.61
CA GLN A 212 -0.20 1.09 16.62
C GLN A 212 -0.97 0.38 17.75
N ASN A 213 -2.05 0.98 18.25
CA ASN A 213 -2.91 0.37 19.27
C ASN A 213 -3.57 -0.91 18.74
N TYR A 214 -3.99 -0.91 17.47
CA TYR A 214 -4.54 -2.11 16.85
C TYR A 214 -3.51 -3.25 16.79
N LEU A 215 -2.30 -2.98 16.29
CA LEU A 215 -1.25 -3.98 16.13
C LEU A 215 -0.70 -4.52 17.46
N THR A 216 -0.81 -3.76 18.55
CA THR A 216 -0.21 -4.12 19.85
C THR A 216 -1.21 -4.55 20.92
N ILE A 217 -2.44 -4.04 20.88
CA ILE A 217 -3.42 -4.21 21.95
C ILE A 217 -4.75 -4.73 21.39
N TRP A 218 -5.39 -4.00 20.47
CA TRP A 218 -6.80 -4.25 20.14
C TRP A 218 -7.03 -5.58 19.42
N ARG A 219 -6.11 -6.02 18.56
CA ARG A 219 -6.28 -7.28 17.81
C ARG A 219 -6.24 -8.52 18.70
N GLU A 220 -5.50 -8.46 19.81
CA GLU A 220 -5.33 -9.56 20.79
C GLU A 220 -6.35 -9.46 21.94
N LEU A 221 -7.17 -8.40 21.97
CA LEU A 221 -8.07 -8.14 23.07
C LEU A 221 -9.33 -9.01 22.95
N GLU A 222 -9.53 -9.88 23.93
CA GLU A 222 -10.70 -10.75 24.03
C GLU A 222 -11.51 -10.46 25.31
N PRO A 223 -12.84 -10.66 25.28
CA PRO A 223 -13.67 -10.60 26.49
C PRO A 223 -13.29 -11.72 27.47
N PHE A 224 -13.56 -11.51 28.76
CA PHE A 224 -13.40 -12.56 29.78
C PHE A 224 -14.43 -13.69 29.64
N THR A 225 -15.59 -13.35 29.07
CA THR A 225 -16.71 -14.24 28.78
C THR A 225 -16.36 -15.12 27.60
N THR A 226 -16.49 -16.43 27.79
CA THR A 226 -16.32 -17.42 26.73
C THR A 226 -17.64 -18.09 26.40
N GLY A 227 -17.65 -18.93 25.36
CA GLY A 227 -18.82 -19.78 25.07
C GLY A 227 -19.21 -20.68 26.25
N GLU A 228 -18.26 -21.10 27.09
CA GLU A 228 -18.54 -21.88 28.30
C GLU A 228 -19.26 -21.04 29.35
N THR A 229 -18.86 -19.78 29.54
CA THR A 229 -19.55 -18.84 30.43
C THR A 229 -21.01 -18.64 30.00
N LEU A 230 -21.26 -18.47 28.69
CA LEU A 230 -22.61 -18.31 28.14
C LEU A 230 -23.45 -19.58 28.33
N LYS A 231 -22.84 -20.75 28.13
CA LYS A 231 -23.50 -22.05 28.35
C LYS A 231 -23.88 -22.25 29.82
N ALA A 232 -22.99 -21.89 30.75
CA ALA A 232 -23.26 -21.95 32.19
C ALA A 232 -24.41 -21.02 32.62
N LYS A 233 -24.59 -19.89 31.93
CA LYS A 233 -25.74 -18.98 32.09
C LYS A 233 -27.03 -19.47 31.39
N GLY A 234 -27.04 -20.68 30.83
CA GLY A 234 -28.22 -21.30 30.24
C GLY A 234 -28.55 -20.84 28.81
N ILE A 235 -27.65 -20.12 28.14
CA ILE A 235 -27.88 -19.63 26.77
C ILE A 235 -27.60 -20.76 25.79
N PRO A 236 -28.53 -21.11 24.89
CA PRO A 236 -28.31 -22.18 23.92
C PRO A 236 -27.24 -21.79 22.89
N PRO A 237 -26.35 -22.72 22.50
CA PRO A 237 -25.32 -22.44 21.49
C PRO A 237 -25.95 -22.07 20.14
N GLY A 238 -25.41 -21.06 19.47
CA GLY A 238 -25.89 -20.60 18.17
C GLY A 238 -25.33 -19.23 17.76
N PRO A 239 -25.84 -18.62 16.67
CA PRO A 239 -25.36 -17.33 16.16
C PRO A 239 -25.37 -16.20 17.19
N ARG A 240 -26.24 -16.29 18.20
CA ARG A 240 -26.34 -15.35 19.31
C ARG A 240 -25.06 -15.27 20.15
N TYR A 241 -24.28 -16.35 20.26
CA TYR A 241 -22.99 -16.34 20.97
C TYR A 241 -22.03 -15.36 20.31
N ALA A 242 -21.89 -15.45 18.98
CA ALA A 242 -20.99 -14.56 18.23
C ALA A 242 -21.40 -13.10 18.38
N ALA A 243 -22.70 -12.80 18.38
CA ALA A 243 -23.21 -11.45 18.59
C ALA A 243 -22.89 -10.92 20.00
N ILE A 244 -23.11 -11.72 21.05
CA ILE A 244 -22.81 -11.35 22.44
C ILE A 244 -21.30 -11.12 22.62
N LEU A 245 -20.48 -12.09 22.19
CA LEU A 245 -19.02 -11.99 22.34
C LEU A 245 -18.45 -10.78 21.57
N LYS A 246 -19.01 -10.50 20.38
CA LYS A 246 -18.64 -9.30 19.61
C LYS A 246 -19.01 -8.03 20.37
N GLU A 247 -20.20 -7.92 20.94
CA GLU A 247 -20.61 -6.72 21.69
C GLU A 247 -19.77 -6.52 22.96
N LEU A 248 -19.45 -7.59 23.68
CA LEU A 248 -18.54 -7.52 24.83
C LEU A 248 -17.13 -7.06 24.41
N LYS A 249 -16.60 -7.62 23.31
CA LYS A 249 -15.32 -7.18 22.74
C LYS A 249 -15.36 -5.69 22.38
N ASN A 250 -16.42 -5.23 21.72
CA ASN A 250 -16.61 -3.83 21.37
C ASN A 250 -16.66 -2.92 22.59
N ALA A 251 -17.45 -3.29 23.61
CA ALA A 251 -17.55 -2.54 24.86
C ALA A 251 -16.19 -2.41 25.57
N LYS A 252 -15.37 -3.46 25.52
CA LYS A 252 -14.03 -3.47 26.11
C LYS A 252 -13.04 -2.63 25.31
N LEU A 253 -13.06 -2.74 23.97
CA LEU A 253 -12.27 -1.89 23.07
C LEU A 253 -12.56 -0.40 23.28
N ASP A 254 -13.83 -0.06 23.43
CA ASP A 254 -14.28 1.33 23.62
C ASP A 254 -14.16 1.82 25.07
N GLY A 255 -13.61 1.01 25.98
CA GLY A 255 -13.37 1.38 27.38
C GLY A 255 -14.64 1.45 28.25
N LYS A 256 -15.78 0.95 27.78
CA LYS A 256 -17.03 0.86 28.58
C LYS A 256 -16.92 -0.17 29.70
N ILE A 257 -16.13 -1.21 29.47
CA ILE A 257 -15.82 -2.25 30.46
C ILE A 257 -14.31 -2.43 30.56
N SER A 258 -13.81 -2.56 31.79
CA SER A 258 -12.38 -2.65 32.08
C SER A 258 -12.02 -3.78 33.04
N SER A 259 -13.02 -4.37 33.72
CA SER A 259 -12.86 -5.47 34.66
C SER A 259 -13.81 -6.62 34.34
N GLN A 260 -13.48 -7.81 34.83
CA GLN A 260 -14.34 -8.99 34.69
C GLN A 260 -15.71 -8.77 35.34
N GLN A 261 -15.77 -8.05 36.47
CA GLN A 261 -17.02 -7.72 37.12
C GLN A 261 -17.91 -6.82 36.25
N GLN A 262 -17.35 -5.73 35.70
CA GLN A 262 -18.08 -4.83 34.81
C GLN A 262 -18.57 -5.57 33.56
N GLU A 263 -17.77 -6.49 33.02
CA GLU A 263 -18.18 -7.30 31.87
C GLU A 263 -19.37 -8.20 32.19
N PHE A 264 -19.41 -8.83 33.36
CA PHE A 264 -20.55 -9.66 33.76
C PHE A 264 -21.81 -8.85 34.04
N GLU A 265 -21.69 -7.68 34.67
CA GLU A 265 -22.83 -6.75 34.85
C GLU A 265 -23.39 -6.30 33.50
N TYR A 266 -22.51 -5.97 32.54
CA TYR A 266 -22.88 -5.57 31.19
C TYR A 266 -23.50 -6.72 30.39
N LEU A 267 -22.97 -7.94 30.53
CA LEU A 267 -23.56 -9.15 29.95
C LEU A 267 -24.97 -9.38 30.47
N ASP A 268 -25.21 -9.25 31.78
CA ASP A 268 -26.54 -9.45 32.36
C ASP A 268 -27.55 -8.41 31.84
N GLN A 269 -27.13 -7.15 31.68
CA GLN A 269 -27.95 -6.11 31.02
C GLN A 269 -28.28 -6.47 29.56
N LEU A 270 -27.27 -6.86 28.79
CA LEU A 270 -27.43 -7.25 27.39
C LEU A 270 -28.42 -8.42 27.22
N LEU A 271 -28.46 -9.35 28.19
CA LEU A 271 -29.38 -10.48 28.17
C LEU A 271 -30.82 -10.12 28.54
N LEU A 272 -31.04 -9.03 29.29
CA LEU A 272 -32.36 -8.52 29.65
C LEU A 272 -33.02 -7.74 28.51
N ASP A 273 -32.22 -7.06 27.67
CA ASP A 273 -32.68 -6.26 26.53
C ASP A 273 -33.00 -7.10 25.27
N LEU A 274 -32.85 -8.42 25.34
CA LEU A 274 -32.99 -9.38 24.22
C LEU A 274 -34.11 -10.40 24.44
#